data_AF-A0A932XHS9-F1
#
_entry.id   AF-A0A932XHS9-F1
#
_cell.length_a   1.000
_cell.length_b   1.000
_cell.length_c   1.000
_cell.angle_alpha   90.00
_cell.angle_beta   90.00
_cell.angle_gamma   90.00
#
_symmetry.space_group_name_H-M   'P 1'
#
loop_
_entity.id
_entity.type
_entity.pdbx_description
1 polymer ?
#
loop_
_entity_poly.entity_id
_entity_poly.type
_entity_poly.pdbx_seq_one_letter_code
_entity_poly.pdbx_strand_id
1 'polypeptide(L)'
;MPGIVLVERRPFHQVTVLLHEAAAAKIRLDTVAVPLERVLANRPIEWRRATVTGLDRSARRIHTDGGHVTYSRLVVALGSEVAASAVPGAAEHALTLTTQDDARRLRE
;
A
#
# COMPACT_ATOMS: atom_id res chain seq x y z
N MET A 1 13.87 10.19 19.21
CA MET A 1 12.82 9.66 18.32
C MET A 1 13.30 9.81 16.88
N PRO A 2 13.05 8.84 15.99
CA PRO A 2 13.35 9.01 14.56
C PRO A 2 12.68 10.28 14.04
N GLY A 3 13.35 11.00 13.15
CA GLY A 3 12.77 12.22 12.57
C GLY A 3 11.57 11.93 11.66
N ILE A 4 11.57 10.77 10.98
CA ILE A 4 10.53 10.33 10.04
C ILE A 4 10.34 8.82 10.19
N VAL A 5 9.07 8.39 10.29
CA VAL A 5 8.68 6.96 10.28
C VAL A 5 7.74 6.74 9.09
N LEU A 6 8.07 5.79 8.22
CA LEU A 6 7.19 5.29 7.16
C LEU A 6 6.55 3.99 7.63
N VAL A 7 5.21 3.94 7.64
CA VAL A 7 4.48 2.69 7.87
C VAL A 7 3.95 2.17 6.55
N GLU A 8 4.45 1.03 6.10
CA GLU A 8 4.00 0.35 4.87
C GLU A 8 4.13 -1.15 5.05
N ARG A 9 3.05 -1.89 4.77
CA ARG A 9 2.95 -3.33 5.03
C ARG A 9 3.75 -4.15 4.01
N ARG A 10 3.87 -3.66 2.77
CA ARG A 10 4.56 -4.35 1.67
C ARG A 10 6.05 -4.03 1.67
N PRO A 11 6.92 -4.94 1.20
CA PRO A 11 8.35 -4.67 1.05
C PRO A 11 8.70 -3.83 -0.19
N PHE A 12 7.69 -3.31 -0.89
CA PHE A 12 7.87 -2.55 -2.12
C PHE A 12 6.85 -1.44 -2.23
N HIS A 13 7.23 -0.38 -2.94
CA HIS A 13 6.32 0.61 -3.46
C HIS A 13 5.76 0.14 -4.81
N GLN A 14 4.44 0.23 -4.98
CA GLN A 14 3.76 -0.23 -6.18
C GLN A 14 3.61 0.89 -7.21
N VAL A 15 3.98 0.62 -8.46
CA VAL A 15 3.78 1.55 -9.58
C VAL A 15 2.38 1.33 -10.17
N THR A 16 1.37 1.92 -9.51
CA THR A 16 -0.05 1.68 -9.83
C THR A 16 -0.41 2.00 -11.28
N VAL A 17 0.22 3.02 -11.87
CA VAL A 17 -0.04 3.45 -13.26
C VAL A 17 0.30 2.39 -14.31
N LEU A 18 1.16 1.42 -14.00
CA LEU A 18 1.58 0.35 -14.93
C LEU A 18 0.89 -1.00 -14.68
N LEU A 19 -0.04 -1.08 -13.72
CA LEU A 19 -0.71 -2.35 -13.40
C LEU A 19 -1.45 -2.96 -14.59
N HIS A 20 -2.03 -2.12 -15.45
CA HIS A 20 -2.77 -2.55 -16.64
C HIS A 20 -1.86 -3.23 -17.69
N GLU A 21 -0.63 -2.73 -17.86
CA GLU A 21 0.36 -3.39 -18.74
C GLU A 21 0.82 -4.72 -18.15
N ALA A 22 1.02 -4.77 -16.84
CA ALA A 22 1.42 -5.99 -16.14
C ALA A 22 0.31 -7.07 -16.19
N ALA A 23 -0.95 -6.68 -15.98
CA ALA A 23 -2.11 -7.55 -16.08
C ALA A 23 -2.28 -8.12 -17.51
N ALA A 24 -2.02 -7.30 -18.53
CA ALA A 24 -2.05 -7.72 -19.93
C ALA A 24 -0.77 -8.47 -20.38
N ALA A 25 0.12 -8.84 -19.45
CA ALA A 25 1.41 -9.49 -19.71
C ALA A 25 2.33 -8.75 -20.70
N LYS A 26 2.14 -7.44 -20.91
CA LYS A 26 3.03 -6.60 -21.73
C LYS A 26 4.36 -6.31 -21.04
N ILE A 27 4.33 -6.29 -19.71
CA ILE A 27 5.51 -6.17 -18.86
C ILE A 27 5.50 -7.25 -17.78
N ARG A 28 6.68 -7.52 -17.20
CA ARG A 28 6.81 -8.45 -16.08
C ARG A 28 6.16 -7.86 -14.82
N LEU A 29 5.51 -8.70 -14.01
CA LEU A 29 4.86 -8.28 -12.76
C LEU A 29 5.83 -7.63 -11.76
N ASP A 30 7.10 -8.01 -11.74
CA ASP A 30 8.10 -7.41 -10.84
C ASP A 30 8.46 -5.98 -11.24
N THR A 31 8.25 -5.58 -12.51
CA THR A 31 8.47 -4.20 -12.97
C THR A 31 7.58 -3.19 -12.25
N VAL A 32 6.41 -3.60 -11.75
CA VAL A 32 5.49 -2.71 -11.01
C VAL A 32 5.74 -2.67 -9.50
N ALA A 33 6.82 -3.29 -9.02
CA ALA A 33 7.20 -3.33 -7.60
C ALA A 33 8.63 -2.82 -7.40
N VAL A 34 8.76 -1.64 -6.77
CA VAL A 34 10.07 -1.05 -6.45
C VAL A 34 10.43 -1.37 -4.99
N PRO A 35 11.50 -2.13 -4.71
CA PRO A 35 11.87 -2.49 -3.33
C PRO A 35 12.06 -1.27 -2.44
N LEU A 36 11.40 -1.24 -1.28
CA LEU A 36 11.47 -0.09 -0.38
C LEU A 36 12.85 0.07 0.25
N GLU A 37 13.54 -1.03 0.50
CA GLU A 37 14.92 -1.01 1.01
C GLU A 37 15.83 -0.20 0.08
N ARG A 38 15.63 -0.33 -1.24
CA ARG A 38 16.36 0.46 -2.24
C ARG A 38 15.94 1.93 -2.23
N VAL A 39 14.65 2.21 -2.11
CA VAL A 39 14.11 3.59 -2.09
C VAL A 39 14.58 4.34 -0.84
N LEU A 40 14.65 3.65 0.30
CA LEU A 40 14.96 4.24 1.60
C LEU A 40 16.45 4.19 1.95
N ALA A 41 17.26 3.51 1.15
CA ALA A 41 18.70 3.41 1.33
C ALA A 41 19.34 4.78 1.59
N ASN A 42 20.18 4.85 2.62
CA ASN A 42 20.90 6.06 3.05
C ASN A 42 20.00 7.26 3.41
N ARG A 43 18.72 7.02 3.73
CA ARG A 43 17.82 8.06 4.25
C ARG A 43 17.56 7.87 5.74
N PRO A 44 17.42 8.97 6.51
CA PRO A 44 17.11 8.90 7.94
C PRO A 44 15.61 8.63 8.16
N ILE A 45 15.10 7.54 7.60
CA ILE A 45 13.69 7.12 7.67
C ILE A 45 13.63 5.74 8.32
N GLU A 46 12.89 5.62 9.41
CA GLU A 46 12.55 4.31 9.96
C GLU A 46 11.41 3.71 9.14
N TRP A 47 11.62 2.54 8.56
CA TRP A 47 10.54 1.77 7.96
C TRP A 47 9.94 0.81 8.97
N ARG A 48 8.69 1.05 9.32
CA ARG A 48 7.86 0.14 10.09
C ARG A 48 7.02 -0.71 9.14
N ARG A 49 7.40 -1.98 9.00
CA ARG A 49 6.62 -2.93 8.19
C ARG A 49 5.41 -3.45 8.97
N ALA A 50 4.29 -2.74 8.86
CA ALA A 50 3.07 -3.02 9.61
C ALA A 50 1.83 -2.54 8.85
N THR A 51 0.67 -3.12 9.16
CA THR A 51 -0.63 -2.68 8.62
C THR A 51 -1.25 -1.68 9.57
N VAL A 52 -1.60 -0.48 9.08
CA VAL A 52 -2.38 0.50 9.87
C VAL A 52 -3.80 0.01 10.03
N THR A 53 -4.30 -0.04 11.26
CA THR A 53 -5.65 -0.52 11.61
C THR A 53 -6.54 0.57 12.17
N GLY A 54 -5.98 1.72 12.57
CA GLY A 54 -6.76 2.82 13.11
C GLY A 54 -5.95 4.08 13.37
N LEU A 55 -6.66 5.17 13.63
CA LEU A 55 -6.10 6.49 13.92
C LEU A 55 -6.79 7.07 15.15
N ASP A 56 -6.05 7.23 16.24
CA ASP A 56 -6.47 8.01 17.40
C ASP A 56 -5.88 9.42 17.29
N ARG A 57 -6.74 10.36 16.88
CA ARG A 57 -6.36 11.77 16.73
C ARG A 57 -6.16 12.47 18.08
N SER A 58 -6.87 12.02 19.11
CA SER A 58 -6.81 12.62 20.44
C SER A 58 -5.47 12.32 21.12
N ALA A 59 -5.04 11.06 21.06
CA ALA A 59 -3.75 10.62 21.59
C ALA A 59 -2.58 10.82 20.61
N ARG A 60 -2.86 11.35 19.40
CA ARG A 60 -1.90 11.50 18.29
C ARG A 60 -1.14 10.21 18.00
N ARG A 61 -1.89 9.12 17.81
CA ARG A 61 -1.36 7.77 17.54
C ARG A 61 -2.03 7.14 16.34
N ILE A 62 -1.26 6.38 15.58
CA ILE A 62 -1.80 5.37 14.67
C ILE A 62 -1.69 4.00 15.34
N HIS A 63 -2.71 3.18 15.17
CA HIS A 63 -2.71 1.79 15.55
C HIS A 63 -2.29 0.94 14.36
N THR A 64 -1.52 -0.09 14.64
CA THR A 64 -1.06 -1.08 13.69
C THR A 64 -1.27 -2.48 14.24
N ASP A 65 -1.21 -3.49 13.38
CA ASP A 65 -1.11 -4.90 13.79
C ASP A 65 0.11 -5.20 14.70
N GLY A 66 1.15 -4.37 14.65
CA GLY A 66 2.35 -4.44 15.49
C GLY A 66 2.45 -3.36 16.58
N GLY A 67 1.34 -2.92 17.17
CA GLY A 67 1.34 -1.90 18.24
C GLY A 67 0.95 -0.50 17.74
N HIS A 68 1.55 0.58 18.26
CA HIS A 68 1.16 1.95 17.91
C HIS A 68 2.35 2.87 17.62
N VAL A 69 2.19 3.85 16.72
CA VAL A 69 3.17 4.93 16.46
C VAL A 69 2.58 6.24 16.96
N THR A 70 3.31 6.98 17.80
CA THR A 70 2.96 8.36 18.16
C THR A 70 3.52 9.34 17.13
N TYR A 71 2.82 10.44 16.87
CA TYR A 71 3.28 11.44 15.90
C TYR A 71 3.07 12.88 16.38
N SER A 72 3.92 13.78 15.89
CA SER A 72 3.70 15.23 15.97
C SER A 72 3.02 15.78 14.71
N ARG A 73 3.32 15.17 13.56
CA ARG A 73 2.69 15.43 12.25
C ARG A 73 2.40 14.09 11.58
N LEU A 74 1.25 13.99 10.91
CA LEU A 74 0.81 12.78 10.22
C LEU A 74 0.56 13.09 8.75
N VAL A 75 1.13 12.29 7.85
CA VAL A 75 0.79 12.25 6.43
C VAL A 75 0.00 10.97 6.18
N VAL A 76 -1.20 11.10 5.64
CA VAL A 76 -2.06 9.95 5.28
C VAL A 76 -1.97 9.75 3.78
N ALA A 77 -1.40 8.61 3.37
CA ALA A 77 -1.19 8.24 1.97
C ALA A 77 -1.50 6.75 1.74
N LEU A 78 -2.62 6.27 2.29
CA LEU A 78 -3.02 4.85 2.26
C LEU A 78 -3.49 4.37 0.88
N GLY A 79 -3.68 5.28 -0.07
CA GLY A 79 -4.25 4.98 -1.38
C GLY A 79 -5.77 5.00 -1.37
N SER A 80 -6.36 4.22 -2.27
CA SER A 80 -7.81 4.13 -2.52
C SER A 80 -8.27 2.68 -2.47
N GLU A 81 -9.55 2.47 -2.20
CA GLU A 81 -10.22 1.18 -2.35
C GLU A 81 -11.28 1.24 -3.46
N VAL A 82 -11.59 0.09 -4.06
CA VAL A 82 -12.68 -0.01 -5.04
C VAL A 82 -14.01 0.01 -4.31
N ALA A 83 -14.88 0.94 -4.68
CA ALA A 83 -16.25 1.01 -4.17
C ALA A 83 -17.15 -0.05 -4.83
N ALA A 84 -16.85 -1.34 -4.62
CA ALA A 84 -17.54 -2.45 -5.27
C ALA A 84 -19.04 -2.52 -4.90
N SER A 85 -19.42 -2.05 -3.71
CA SER A 85 -20.82 -1.95 -3.29
C SER A 85 -21.64 -0.89 -4.04
N ALA A 86 -21.00 0.01 -4.78
CA ALA A 86 -21.69 1.04 -5.56
C ALA A 86 -22.42 0.46 -6.79
N VAL A 87 -22.07 -0.75 -7.22
CA VAL A 87 -22.68 -1.45 -8.36
C VAL A 87 -23.15 -2.82 -7.90
N PRO A 88 -24.46 -3.13 -7.91
CA PRO A 88 -24.98 -4.44 -7.52
C PRO A 88 -24.30 -5.57 -8.30
N GLY A 89 -23.83 -6.60 -7.58
CA GLY A 89 -23.15 -7.75 -8.18
C GLY A 89 -21.66 -7.55 -8.48
N ALA A 90 -21.12 -6.33 -8.36
CA ALA A 90 -19.71 -6.09 -8.72
C ALA A 90 -18.73 -6.71 -7.71
N ALA A 91 -19.06 -6.75 -6.42
CA ALA A 91 -18.20 -7.37 -5.42
C ALA A 91 -18.06 -8.89 -5.63
N GLU A 92 -19.11 -9.52 -6.17
CA GLU A 92 -19.21 -10.96 -6.39
C GLU A 92 -18.67 -11.38 -7.76
N HIS A 93 -18.84 -10.52 -8.78
CA HIS A 93 -18.63 -10.90 -10.18
C HIS A 93 -17.50 -10.13 -10.89
N ALA A 94 -17.01 -9.01 -10.35
CA ALA A 94 -15.95 -8.24 -10.98
C ALA A 94 -14.56 -8.55 -10.40
N LEU A 95 -13.54 -8.37 -11.24
CA LEU A 95 -12.15 -8.32 -10.82
C LEU A 95 -11.70 -6.86 -10.69
N THR A 96 -10.85 -6.59 -9.70
CA THR A 96 -10.22 -5.27 -9.53
C THR A 96 -8.85 -5.24 -10.18
N LEU A 97 -8.28 -4.04 -10.33
CA LEU A 97 -6.91 -3.84 -10.79
C LEU A 97 -6.26 -2.68 -9.99
N THR A 98 -6.13 -2.90 -8.69
CA THR A 98 -5.58 -1.92 -7.74
C THR A 98 -4.27 -2.37 -7.10
N THR A 99 -3.96 -3.67 -7.18
CA THR A 99 -2.76 -4.26 -6.61
C THR A 99 -1.96 -5.06 -7.64
N GLN A 100 -0.69 -5.32 -7.33
CA GLN A 100 0.12 -6.30 -8.08
C GLN A 100 -0.52 -7.70 -8.02
N ASP A 101 -1.18 -8.05 -6.92
CA ASP A 101 -1.87 -9.33 -6.77
C ASP A 101 -3.11 -9.40 -7.68
N ASP A 102 -3.84 -8.30 -7.81
CA ASP A 102 -4.95 -8.16 -8.76
C ASP A 102 -4.45 -8.36 -10.20
N ALA A 103 -3.35 -7.71 -10.56
CA ALA A 103 -2.74 -7.85 -11.89
C ALA A 103 -2.30 -9.29 -12.16
N ARG A 104 -1.79 -10.01 -11.16
CA ARG A 104 -1.45 -11.43 -11.28
C ARG A 104 -2.69 -12.29 -11.50
N ARG A 105 -3.74 -12.06 -10.70
CA ARG A 105 -5.01 -12.80 -10.78
C ARG A 105 -5.70 -12.62 -12.13
N LEU A 106 -5.63 -11.43 -12.72
CA LEU A 106 -6.22 -11.15 -14.05
C LEU A 106 -5.52 -11.86 -15.22
N ARG A 107 -4.29 -12.34 -15.02
CA ARG A 107 -3.53 -13.07 -16.04
C ARG A 107 -3.84 -14.57 -16.04
N GLU A 108 -4.27 -15.10 -14.89
CA GLU A 108 -4.62 -16.51 -14.69
C GLU A 108 -6.03 -16.81 -15.21
#